data_AF-A0A815CEY9-F1
#
_entry.id   AF-A0A815CEY9-F1
#
_cell.length_a   1.000
_cell.length_b   1.000
_cell.length_c   1.000
_cell.angle_alpha   90.00
_cell.angle_beta   90.00
_cell.angle_gamma   90.00
#
_symmetry.space_group_name_H-M   'P 1'
#
loop_
_entity.id
_entity.type
_entity.pdbx_description
1 polymer ?
#
loop_
_entity_poly.entity_id
_entity_poly.type
_entity_poly.pdbx_seq_one_letter_code
_entity_poly.pdbx_strand_id
1 'polypeptide(L)'
;KATKSYRLTSDQYLSSGSAIVREDHYIVGETSIPNLAANATYEFQLGEDADIHYFHSHKEKSIVTEIDTIQTNLTLTRTTFEIRLKLKNYKKRPINIEYKQTFNYQPHQFKFTSDGGATVNDAFFLDINDKQRVVAKLHLNSEEERVYTYAIQTNFKAKQTAATIRDWGLADKFKDWVDVQEQGISNDYARYVGNATHNYLSVALAGSNNEHTTPDEYRESYGSVTKND
;
A
#
# COMPACT_ATOMS: atom_id res chain seq x y z
N LYS A 1 13.08 8.82 0.28
CA LYS A 1 14.38 9.52 0.47
C LYS A 1 14.76 9.45 1.95
N ALA A 2 16.05 9.38 2.27
CA ALA A 2 16.50 9.33 3.67
C ALA A 2 16.56 10.73 4.29
N THR A 3 16.08 10.87 5.52
CA THR A 3 16.04 12.16 6.25
C THR A 3 16.85 12.07 7.54
N LYS A 4 17.59 13.12 7.87
CA LYS A 4 18.34 13.19 9.14
C LYS A 4 17.36 13.44 10.28
N SER A 5 17.43 12.61 11.32
CA SER A 5 16.63 12.75 12.53
C SER A 5 17.56 12.78 13.74
N TYR A 6 17.30 13.70 14.66
CA TYR A 6 18.11 13.89 15.87
C TYR A 6 17.23 13.79 17.10
N ARG A 7 17.84 13.33 18.18
CA ARG A 7 17.24 13.29 19.52
C ARG A 7 18.15 14.04 20.47
N LEU A 8 17.60 15.08 21.10
CA LEU A 8 18.25 15.88 22.12
C LEU A 8 17.70 15.51 23.50
N THR A 9 18.60 15.39 24.46
CA THR A 9 18.32 15.23 25.90
C THR A 9 19.34 16.05 26.68
N SER A 10 18.92 16.65 27.79
CA SER A 10 19.82 17.38 28.70
C SER A 10 19.48 17.01 30.14
N ASP A 11 20.49 16.98 30.99
CA ASP A 11 20.38 16.81 32.44
C ASP A 11 19.87 18.08 33.16
N GLN A 12 19.76 19.19 32.45
CA GLN A 12 19.28 20.48 32.95
C GLN A 12 18.12 21.03 32.09
N TYR A 13 17.45 22.05 32.62
CA TYR A 13 16.45 22.78 31.86
C TYR A 13 17.12 23.53 30.69
N LEU A 14 16.58 23.36 29.49
CA LEU A 14 16.97 24.13 28.31
C LEU A 14 15.88 25.13 27.96
N SER A 15 16.22 26.41 27.97
CA SER A 15 15.33 27.47 27.47
C SER A 15 15.18 27.38 25.96
N SER A 16 14.02 27.80 25.46
CA SER A 16 13.77 27.86 24.03
C SER A 16 14.74 28.78 23.28
N GLY A 17 15.16 28.39 22.08
CA GLY A 17 16.05 29.21 21.25
C GLY A 17 16.46 28.52 19.95
N SER A 18 17.16 29.26 19.08
CA SER A 18 17.77 28.69 17.88
C SER A 18 19.00 27.85 18.23
N ALA A 19 19.17 26.73 17.53
CA ALA A 19 20.31 25.86 17.66
C ALA A 19 20.85 25.44 16.29
N ILE A 20 22.17 25.51 16.15
CA ILE A 20 22.88 24.98 14.99
C ILE A 20 23.32 23.56 15.30
N VAL A 21 23.01 22.63 14.40
CA VAL A 21 23.42 21.24 14.52
C VAL A 21 24.62 21.00 13.63
N ARG A 22 25.62 20.34 14.22
CA ARG A 22 26.86 19.96 13.55
C ARG A 22 27.02 18.47 13.60
N GLU A 23 27.44 17.88 12.49
CA GLU A 23 27.95 16.52 12.44
C GLU A 23 29.44 16.60 12.11
N ASP A 24 30.26 16.02 12.98
CA ASP A 24 31.71 16.16 12.95
C ASP A 24 32.12 17.65 12.94
N HIS A 25 32.59 18.17 11.80
CA HIS A 25 33.02 19.56 11.64
C HIS A 25 32.08 20.39 10.74
N TYR A 26 31.03 19.78 10.19
CA TYR A 26 30.12 20.42 9.24
C TYR A 26 28.83 20.85 9.91
N ILE A 27 28.34 22.03 9.54
CA ILE A 27 26.98 22.47 9.88
C ILE A 27 26.02 21.68 8.99
N VAL A 28 25.10 20.95 9.60
CA VAL A 28 24.11 20.13 8.89
C VAL A 28 22.71 20.72 8.89
N GLY A 29 22.46 21.73 9.72
CA GLY A 29 21.22 22.48 9.71
C GLY A 29 21.04 23.35 10.96
N GLU A 30 19.90 24.05 10.99
CA GLU A 30 19.44 24.84 12.11
C GLU A 30 18.06 24.34 12.54
N THR A 31 17.75 24.44 13.83
CA THR A 31 16.42 24.15 14.37
C THR A 31 16.09 25.13 15.49
N SER A 32 14.81 25.21 15.85
CA SER A 32 14.36 25.88 17.07
C SER A 32 14.08 24.83 18.13
N ILE A 33 14.71 24.98 19.29
CA ILE A 33 14.50 24.15 20.47
C ILE A 33 13.41 24.82 21.32
N PRO A 34 12.38 24.09 21.78
CA PRO A 34 11.40 24.60 22.73
C PRO A 34 11.97 24.65 24.16
N ASN A 35 11.19 25.18 25.11
CA ASN A 35 11.52 25.00 26.52
C ASN A 35 11.47 23.50 26.86
N LEU A 36 12.58 22.94 27.32
CA LEU A 36 12.74 21.51 27.59
C LEU A 36 13.14 21.31 29.05
N ALA A 37 12.33 20.56 29.80
CA ALA A 37 12.66 20.19 31.17
C ALA A 37 13.90 19.27 31.24
N ALA A 38 14.56 19.24 32.39
CA ALA A 38 15.65 18.29 32.64
C ALA A 38 15.17 16.85 32.37
N ASN A 39 16.00 16.09 31.66
CA ASN A 39 15.78 14.73 31.16
C ASN A 39 14.64 14.56 30.14
N ALA A 40 13.95 15.64 29.76
CA ALA A 40 12.98 15.55 28.67
C ALA A 40 13.71 15.35 27.33
N THR A 41 13.03 14.63 26.42
CA THR A 41 13.55 14.31 25.10
C THR A 41 12.87 15.19 24.05
N TYR A 42 13.66 15.75 23.14
CA TYR A 42 13.16 16.46 21.98
C TYR A 42 13.70 15.84 20.70
N GLU A 43 12.80 15.50 19.77
CA GLU A 43 13.16 14.93 18.47
C GLU A 43 12.84 15.92 17.36
N PHE A 44 13.75 16.03 16.40
CA PHE A 44 13.58 16.92 15.25
C PHE A 44 14.29 16.36 14.01
N GLN A 45 13.92 16.87 12.83
CA GLN A 45 14.47 16.43 11.55
C GLN A 45 15.17 17.59 10.84
N LEU A 46 16.28 17.29 10.18
CA LEU A 46 17.05 18.26 9.39
C LEU A 46 17.22 17.75 7.96
N GLY A 47 16.18 17.92 7.15
CA GLY A 47 16.22 17.69 5.72
C GLY A 47 16.70 16.29 5.29
N GLU A 48 17.15 16.20 4.03
CA GLU A 48 17.63 14.98 3.40
C GLU A 48 19.09 14.67 3.79
N ASP A 49 19.45 13.38 3.92
CA ASP A 49 20.84 12.96 4.10
C ASP A 49 21.45 12.50 2.78
N ALA A 50 22.29 13.33 2.18
CA ALA A 50 22.92 13.04 0.89
C ALA A 50 23.89 11.84 0.95
N ASP A 51 24.44 11.51 2.12
CA ASP A 51 25.39 10.40 2.26
C ASP A 51 24.70 9.04 2.42
N ILE A 52 23.36 9.02 2.45
CA ILE A 52 22.58 7.79 2.60
C ILE A 52 21.84 7.51 1.32
N HIS A 53 22.32 6.52 0.58
CA HIS A 53 21.65 6.08 -0.64
C HIS A 53 20.64 4.99 -0.31
N TYR A 54 19.44 5.18 -0.83
CA TYR A 54 18.30 4.30 -0.64
C TYR A 54 17.77 3.89 -2.00
N PHE A 55 17.66 2.59 -2.22
CA PHE A 55 16.95 2.02 -3.35
C PHE A 55 15.90 1.04 -2.83
N HIS A 56 14.71 1.12 -3.41
CA HIS A 56 13.57 0.32 -3.00
C HIS A 56 12.83 -0.19 -4.22
N SER A 57 12.60 -1.50 -4.23
CA SER A 57 11.79 -2.15 -5.25
C SER A 57 10.84 -3.17 -4.63
N HIS A 58 9.74 -3.39 -5.33
CA HIS A 58 8.78 -4.44 -5.02
C HIS A 58 8.65 -5.35 -6.24
N LYS A 59 8.49 -6.64 -5.99
CA LYS A 59 8.22 -7.65 -7.00
C LYS A 59 7.15 -8.60 -6.49
N GLU A 60 6.17 -8.90 -7.32
CA GLU A 60 5.26 -10.01 -7.03
C GLU A 60 6.04 -11.32 -7.02
N LYS A 61 5.99 -12.02 -5.89
CA LYS A 61 6.74 -13.26 -5.68
C LYS A 61 5.90 -14.48 -6.00
N SER A 62 4.65 -14.47 -5.55
CA SER A 62 3.72 -15.56 -5.79
C SER A 62 2.27 -15.11 -5.65
N ILE A 63 1.42 -15.75 -6.43
CA ILE A 63 -0.03 -15.70 -6.29
C ILE A 63 -0.49 -17.12 -5.96
N VAL A 64 -1.22 -17.28 -4.87
CA VAL A 64 -1.89 -18.52 -4.49
C VAL A 64 -3.38 -18.28 -4.60
N THR A 65 -4.08 -19.17 -5.29
CA THR A 65 -5.54 -19.12 -5.42
C THR A 65 -6.13 -20.35 -4.73
N GLU A 66 -6.96 -20.13 -3.73
CA GLU A 66 -7.63 -21.16 -2.93
C GLU A 66 -9.14 -21.03 -3.12
N ILE A 67 -9.86 -22.15 -3.07
CA ILE A 67 -11.33 -22.12 -3.07
C ILE A 67 -11.77 -22.20 -1.62
N ASP A 68 -12.50 -21.20 -1.14
CA ASP A 68 -13.17 -21.28 0.15
C ASP A 68 -14.43 -22.14 0.01
N THR A 69 -14.25 -23.43 0.25
CA THR A 69 -15.29 -24.45 0.26
C THR A 69 -16.15 -24.44 1.53
N ILE A 70 -15.80 -23.65 2.55
CA ILE A 70 -16.44 -23.72 3.86
C ILE A 70 -17.62 -22.74 3.97
N GLN A 71 -17.58 -21.57 3.31
CA GLN A 71 -18.64 -20.57 3.45
C GLN A 71 -19.25 -20.03 2.15
N THR A 72 -18.52 -19.99 1.03
CA THR A 72 -18.94 -19.11 -0.08
C THR A 72 -18.72 -19.65 -1.50
N ASN A 73 -18.04 -20.79 -1.69
CA ASN A 73 -17.57 -21.25 -3.02
C ASN A 73 -16.81 -20.14 -3.78
N LEU A 74 -16.19 -19.21 -3.06
CA LEU A 74 -15.44 -18.12 -3.65
C LEU A 74 -14.01 -18.56 -3.91
N THR A 75 -13.51 -18.16 -5.07
CA THR A 75 -12.10 -18.28 -5.40
C THR A 75 -11.35 -17.13 -4.73
N LEU A 76 -10.61 -17.43 -3.68
CA LEU A 76 -9.81 -16.49 -2.92
C LEU A 76 -8.39 -16.41 -3.48
N THR A 77 -7.91 -15.21 -3.78
CA THR A 77 -6.54 -14.98 -4.26
C THR A 77 -5.70 -14.30 -3.18
N ARG A 78 -4.56 -14.91 -2.85
CA ARG A 78 -3.51 -14.41 -1.95
C ARG A 78 -2.29 -14.03 -2.78
N THR A 79 -1.84 -12.78 -2.66
CA THR A 79 -0.60 -12.32 -3.32
C THR A 79 0.49 -12.06 -2.29
N THR A 80 1.68 -12.60 -2.55
CA THR A 80 2.90 -12.34 -1.80
C THR A 80 3.80 -11.39 -2.57
N PHE A 81 4.14 -10.27 -1.96
CA PHE A 81 5.12 -9.31 -2.51
C PHE A 81 6.46 -9.52 -1.84
N GLU A 82 7.53 -9.63 -2.64
CA GLU A 82 8.90 -9.49 -2.18
C GLU A 82 9.32 -8.03 -2.32
N ILE A 83 9.73 -7.45 -1.21
CA ILE A 83 10.25 -6.09 -1.18
C ILE A 83 11.74 -6.15 -0.92
N ARG A 84 12.51 -5.45 -1.75
CA ARG A 84 13.95 -5.30 -1.62
C ARG A 84 14.29 -3.86 -1.28
N LEU A 85 14.95 -3.71 -0.14
CA LEU A 85 15.48 -2.46 0.36
C LEU A 85 17.01 -2.54 0.29
N LYS A 86 17.62 -1.72 -0.54
CA LYS A 86 19.07 -1.56 -0.62
C LYS A 86 19.48 -0.24 0.02
N LEU A 87 20.32 -0.31 1.04
CA LEU A 87 20.84 0.84 1.77
C LEU A 87 22.35 0.87 1.62
N LYS A 88 22.89 2.07 1.40
CA LYS A 88 24.34 2.31 1.40
C LYS A 88 24.66 3.53 2.24
N ASN A 89 25.52 3.33 3.22
CA ASN A 89 26.06 4.37 4.06
C ASN A 89 27.36 4.88 3.43
N TYR A 90 27.47 6.14 3.04
CA TYR A 90 28.74 6.74 2.59
C TYR A 90 29.49 7.46 3.71
N LYS A 91 28.96 7.48 4.94
CA LYS A 91 29.63 8.11 6.08
C LYS A 91 30.76 7.22 6.58
N LYS A 92 31.82 7.87 7.07
CA LYS A 92 32.99 7.24 7.70
C LYS A 92 32.74 6.75 9.13
N ARG A 93 31.47 6.49 9.47
CA ARG A 93 31.03 6.06 10.81
C ARG A 93 29.79 5.17 10.71
N PRO A 94 29.58 4.28 11.69
CA PRO A 94 28.35 3.51 11.77
C PRO A 94 27.14 4.42 12.06
N ILE A 95 25.97 3.99 11.60
CA ILE A 95 24.71 4.70 11.75
C ILE A 95 23.57 3.74 12.08
N ASN A 96 22.56 4.27 12.78
CA ASN A 96 21.28 3.62 12.97
C ASN A 96 20.26 4.25 12.02
N ILE A 97 19.47 3.41 11.35
CA ILE A 97 18.43 3.82 10.42
C ILE A 97 17.09 3.30 10.91
N GLU A 98 16.10 4.17 10.96
CA GLU A 98 14.70 3.76 11.13
C GLU A 98 14.02 3.74 9.77
N TYR A 99 13.77 2.55 9.25
CA TYR A 99 13.02 2.35 8.01
C TYR A 99 11.53 2.28 8.32
N LYS A 100 10.73 3.02 7.54
CA LYS A 100 9.27 3.04 7.64
C LYS A 100 8.65 2.81 6.28
N GLN A 101 7.69 1.89 6.18
CA GLN A 101 6.85 1.75 5.01
C GLN A 101 5.39 1.56 5.42
N THR A 102 4.49 2.27 4.75
CA THR A 102 3.05 2.18 4.99
C THR A 102 2.38 1.40 3.86
N PHE A 103 1.42 0.57 4.23
CA PHE A 103 0.61 -0.23 3.32
C PHE A 103 -0.87 0.12 3.51
N ASN A 104 -1.61 0.10 2.40
CA ASN A 104 -3.07 0.26 2.40
C ASN A 104 -3.80 -1.05 2.70
N TYR A 105 -3.06 -2.14 2.96
CA TYR A 105 -3.60 -3.46 3.22
C TYR A 105 -3.00 -4.03 4.49
N GLN A 106 -3.82 -4.79 5.20
CA GLN A 106 -3.40 -5.54 6.38
C GLN A 106 -2.56 -6.75 5.94
N PRO A 107 -1.27 -6.83 6.33
CA PRO A 107 -0.44 -7.98 6.03
C PRO A 107 -0.77 -9.15 6.97
N HIS A 108 -0.98 -10.34 6.42
CA HIS A 108 -1.16 -11.56 7.23
C HIS A 108 0.15 -12.16 7.75
N GLN A 109 1.23 -11.99 6.99
CA GLN A 109 2.55 -12.52 7.35
C GLN A 109 3.65 -11.55 6.95
N PHE A 110 4.73 -11.58 7.73
CA PHE A 110 5.89 -10.75 7.57
C PHE A 110 7.13 -11.44 8.06
N LYS A 111 8.19 -11.31 7.28
CA LYS A 111 9.52 -11.71 7.68
C LYS A 111 10.50 -10.72 7.07
N PHE A 112 11.25 -10.03 7.91
CA PHE A 112 12.30 -9.10 7.49
C PHE A 112 13.65 -9.75 7.69
N THR A 113 14.43 -9.84 6.62
CA THR A 113 15.73 -10.51 6.62
C THR A 113 16.81 -9.63 6.01
N SER A 114 18.02 -9.70 6.55
CA SER A 114 19.20 -9.12 5.92
C SER A 114 19.75 -10.01 4.81
N ASP A 115 20.75 -9.50 4.09
CA ASP A 115 21.63 -10.32 3.27
C ASP A 115 22.20 -11.49 4.06
N GLY A 116 22.11 -12.69 3.46
CA GLY A 116 22.41 -13.96 4.13
C GLY A 116 21.21 -14.61 4.83
N GLY A 117 20.04 -13.98 4.84
CA GLY A 117 18.79 -14.59 5.31
C GLY A 117 18.56 -14.55 6.82
N ALA A 118 19.43 -13.85 7.57
CA ALA A 118 19.24 -13.65 9.01
C ALA A 118 18.02 -12.75 9.27
N THR A 119 17.18 -13.14 10.23
CA THR A 119 16.01 -12.36 10.64
C THR A 119 16.46 -11.08 11.34
N VAL A 120 15.85 -9.95 10.98
CA VAL A 120 16.02 -8.68 11.69
C VAL A 120 14.96 -8.61 12.79
N ASN A 121 15.39 -8.81 14.04
CA ASN A 121 14.48 -8.89 15.18
C ASN A 121 13.85 -7.53 15.56
N ASP A 122 14.51 -6.41 15.23
CA ASP A 122 14.00 -5.06 15.50
C ASP A 122 13.08 -4.52 14.39
N ALA A 123 12.43 -5.43 13.66
CA ALA A 123 11.41 -5.11 12.67
C ALA A 123 10.03 -5.53 13.18
N PHE A 124 9.09 -4.60 13.20
CA PHE A 124 7.74 -4.82 13.74
C PHE A 124 6.68 -4.03 12.95
N PHE A 125 5.41 -4.37 13.17
CA PHE A 125 4.28 -3.62 12.64
C PHE A 125 3.70 -2.67 13.67
N LEU A 126 3.22 -1.54 13.17
CA LEU A 126 2.33 -0.66 13.90
C LEU A 126 1.01 -0.55 13.14
N ASP A 127 -0.08 -0.88 13.82
CA ASP A 127 -1.44 -0.54 13.39
C ASP A 127 -1.69 0.95 13.61
N ILE A 128 -2.05 1.67 12.55
CA ILE A 128 -2.39 3.09 12.60
C ILE A 128 -3.66 3.31 11.78
N ASN A 129 -4.83 3.42 12.42
CA ASN A 129 -6.08 3.88 11.81
C ASN A 129 -6.34 3.27 10.42
N ASP A 130 -6.54 1.94 10.36
CA ASP A 130 -6.75 1.15 9.14
C ASP A 130 -5.58 1.06 8.15
N LYS A 131 -4.44 1.68 8.47
CA LYS A 131 -3.17 1.53 7.76
C LYS A 131 -2.17 0.74 8.60
N GLN A 132 -1.38 -0.08 7.93
CA GLN A 132 -0.30 -0.83 8.56
C GLN A 132 1.04 -0.23 8.19
N ARG A 133 1.89 -0.01 9.19
CA ARG A 133 3.23 0.52 9.01
C ARG A 133 4.27 -0.49 9.46
N VAL A 134 5.12 -0.95 8.53
CA VAL A 134 6.36 -1.65 8.86
C VAL A 134 7.34 -0.61 9.39
N VAL A 135 7.91 -0.89 10.56
CA VAL A 135 9.03 -0.14 11.13
C VAL A 135 10.17 -1.12 11.38
N ALA A 136 11.36 -0.81 10.87
CA ALA A 136 12.56 -1.60 11.15
C ALA A 136 13.69 -0.70 11.61
N LYS A 137 14.32 -1.06 12.73
CA LYS A 137 15.57 -0.45 13.17
C LYS A 137 16.72 -1.23 12.59
N LEU A 138 17.55 -0.55 11.82
CA LEU A 138 18.64 -1.12 11.05
C LEU A 138 19.94 -0.48 11.50
N HIS A 139 21.02 -1.25 11.44
CA HIS A 139 22.36 -0.77 11.72
C HIS A 139 23.23 -0.99 10.48
N LEU A 140 23.90 0.06 10.03
CA LEU A 140 24.93 -0.02 8.99
C LEU A 140 26.26 0.46 9.54
N ASN A 141 27.31 -0.30 9.29
CA ASN A 141 28.68 0.10 9.56
C ASN A 141 29.11 1.23 8.62
N SER A 142 30.29 1.78 8.90
CA SER A 142 30.95 2.75 8.02
C SER A 142 31.09 2.20 6.61
N GLU A 143 30.70 2.99 5.60
CA GLU A 143 30.86 2.65 4.18
C GLU A 143 30.15 1.35 3.73
N GLU A 144 29.27 0.80 4.57
CA GLU A 144 28.59 -0.47 4.32
C GLU A 144 27.43 -0.30 3.34
N GLU A 145 27.29 -1.30 2.46
CA GLU A 145 26.10 -1.53 1.67
C GLU A 145 25.42 -2.80 2.17
N ARG A 146 24.10 -2.73 2.42
CA ARG A 146 23.30 -3.91 2.81
C ARG A 146 21.96 -3.90 2.11
N VAL A 147 21.54 -5.08 1.68
CA VAL A 147 20.21 -5.36 1.17
C VAL A 147 19.40 -6.07 2.25
N TYR A 148 18.13 -5.70 2.32
CA TYR A 148 17.14 -6.29 3.18
C TYR A 148 15.99 -6.73 2.31
N THR A 149 15.49 -7.92 2.59
CA THR A 149 14.33 -8.48 1.89
C THR A 149 13.25 -8.73 2.91
N TYR A 150 12.02 -8.37 2.57
CA TYR A 150 10.88 -8.81 3.34
C TYR A 150 9.69 -9.17 2.45
N ALA A 151 8.95 -10.16 2.92
CA ALA A 151 7.74 -10.60 2.26
C ALA A 151 6.51 -10.07 2.99
N ILE A 152 5.53 -9.61 2.23
CA ILE A 152 4.21 -9.22 2.73
C ILE A 152 3.19 -10.10 2.02
N GLN A 153 2.35 -10.76 2.80
CA GLN A 153 1.18 -11.47 2.30
C GLN A 153 -0.06 -10.63 2.53
N THR A 154 -0.87 -10.46 1.48
CA THR A 154 -2.15 -9.76 1.56
C THR A 154 -3.27 -10.72 1.95
N ASN A 155 -4.36 -10.15 2.51
CA ASN A 155 -5.61 -10.87 2.71
C ASN A 155 -6.14 -11.43 1.39
N PHE A 156 -6.85 -12.54 1.49
CA PHE A 156 -7.59 -13.10 0.39
C PHE A 156 -8.57 -12.07 -0.18
N LYS A 157 -8.40 -11.69 -1.44
CA LYS A 157 -9.48 -11.06 -2.19
C LYS A 157 -10.22 -12.15 -2.92
N ALA A 158 -11.53 -12.24 -2.71
CA ALA A 158 -12.36 -13.07 -3.56
C ALA A 158 -12.25 -12.54 -5.00
N LYS A 159 -11.67 -13.33 -5.90
CA LYS A 159 -11.88 -13.15 -7.32
C LYS A 159 -13.36 -13.43 -7.53
N GLN A 160 -14.14 -12.39 -7.81
CA GLN A 160 -15.49 -12.60 -8.32
C GLN A 160 -15.32 -13.40 -9.62
N THR A 161 -15.71 -14.67 -9.57
CA THR A 161 -15.88 -15.46 -10.77
C THR A 161 -17.13 -14.94 -11.46
N ALA A 162 -17.09 -14.80 -12.78
CA ALA A 162 -18.21 -14.33 -13.60
C ALA A 162 -19.52 -15.11 -13.35
N ALA A 163 -19.44 -16.29 -12.74
CA ALA A 163 -20.55 -17.19 -12.47
C ALA A 163 -21.58 -16.70 -11.44
N THR A 164 -21.30 -15.69 -10.62
CA THR A 164 -22.26 -15.20 -9.60
C THR A 164 -22.28 -13.69 -9.42
N ILE A 165 -22.02 -12.91 -10.48
CA ILE A 165 -22.46 -11.50 -10.48
C ILE A 165 -23.89 -11.51 -11.01
N ARG A 166 -24.85 -11.63 -10.08
CA ARG A 166 -26.26 -11.45 -10.40
C ARG A 166 -26.54 -9.95 -10.26
N ASP A 167 -26.92 -9.29 -11.35
CA ASP A 167 -27.57 -7.97 -11.25
C ASP A 167 -28.92 -8.21 -10.56
N TRP A 168 -29.06 -7.76 -9.30
CA TRP A 168 -30.35 -7.76 -8.60
C TRP A 168 -31.22 -6.58 -9.05
N GLY A 169 -30.82 -5.89 -10.13
CA GLY A 169 -31.32 -4.62 -10.61
C GLY A 169 -32.81 -4.43 -10.46
N LEU A 170 -33.20 -3.20 -10.15
CA LEU A 170 -34.60 -2.79 -10.19
C LEU A 170 -35.21 -3.21 -11.53
N ALA A 171 -36.41 -3.79 -11.51
CA ALA A 171 -37.14 -4.28 -12.70
C ALA A 171 -37.53 -3.17 -13.71
N ASP A 172 -36.97 -1.98 -13.56
CA ASP A 172 -37.22 -0.81 -14.39
C ASP A 172 -36.59 -0.93 -15.78
N LYS A 173 -37.08 -0.10 -16.70
CA LYS A 173 -36.64 -0.09 -18.10
C LYS A 173 -35.19 0.37 -18.21
N PHE A 174 -34.41 -0.36 -19.04
CA PHE A 174 -33.06 0.03 -19.45
C PHE A 174 -33.16 1.34 -20.24
N LYS A 175 -32.30 2.31 -19.93
CA LYS A 175 -32.21 3.57 -20.68
C LYS A 175 -30.86 3.69 -21.39
N ASP A 176 -29.75 3.56 -20.67
CA ASP A 176 -28.40 3.69 -21.24
C ASP A 176 -27.32 3.06 -20.34
N TRP A 177 -26.08 3.01 -20.83
CA TRP A 177 -24.88 2.67 -20.05
C TRP A 177 -24.10 3.93 -19.67
N VAL A 178 -23.52 3.93 -18.47
CA VAL A 178 -22.66 5.02 -17.98
C VAL A 178 -21.30 4.44 -17.57
N ASP A 179 -20.22 4.98 -18.12
CA ASP A 179 -18.86 4.80 -17.59
C ASP A 179 -18.73 5.63 -16.32
N VAL A 180 -18.73 4.98 -15.15
CA VAL A 180 -18.76 5.67 -13.84
C VAL A 180 -17.39 6.21 -13.44
N GLN A 181 -16.32 5.78 -14.12
CA GLN A 181 -14.94 6.15 -13.76
C GLN A 181 -14.23 6.97 -14.85
N GLU A 182 -14.87 7.23 -16.00
CA GLU A 182 -14.36 8.00 -17.15
C GLU A 182 -12.94 7.58 -17.60
N GLN A 183 -12.57 6.33 -17.34
CA GLN A 183 -11.20 5.86 -17.51
C GLN A 183 -10.99 5.15 -18.85
N GLY A 184 -12.07 4.88 -19.61
CA GLY A 184 -12.00 4.32 -20.96
C GLY A 184 -11.36 2.93 -21.07
N ILE A 185 -11.18 2.22 -19.95
CA ILE A 185 -10.57 0.89 -19.88
C ILE A 185 -11.46 -0.02 -19.02
N SER A 186 -11.66 -1.26 -19.46
CA SER A 186 -12.61 -2.25 -18.93
C SER A 186 -12.64 -2.39 -17.40
N ASN A 187 -13.79 -2.09 -16.80
CA ASN A 187 -14.61 -3.05 -16.03
C ASN A 187 -15.85 -2.42 -15.36
N ASP A 188 -16.02 -1.10 -15.31
CA ASP A 188 -17.08 -0.49 -14.50
C ASP A 188 -18.12 0.31 -15.33
N TYR A 189 -18.92 -0.38 -16.15
CA TYR A 189 -20.14 0.23 -16.70
C TYR A 189 -21.32 -0.02 -15.75
N ALA A 190 -22.01 1.06 -15.36
CA ALA A 190 -23.29 0.98 -14.66
C ALA A 190 -24.44 1.10 -15.65
N ARG A 191 -25.51 0.35 -15.42
CA ARG A 191 -26.76 0.53 -16.15
C ARG A 191 -27.51 1.73 -15.57
N TYR A 192 -27.88 2.68 -16.42
CA TYR A 192 -28.86 3.70 -16.08
C TYR A 192 -30.27 3.12 -16.21
N VAL A 193 -30.96 3.02 -15.08
CA VAL A 193 -32.33 2.48 -14.98
C VAL A 193 -33.25 3.53 -14.38
N GLY A 194 -34.51 3.55 -14.81
CA GLY A 194 -35.48 4.44 -14.20
C GLY A 194 -36.71 4.69 -15.04
N ASN A 195 -37.65 5.45 -14.46
CA ASN A 195 -38.87 5.89 -15.12
C ASN A 195 -38.84 7.43 -15.30
N ALA A 196 -39.99 8.07 -15.54
CA ALA A 196 -40.06 9.52 -15.72
C ALA A 196 -39.78 10.33 -14.42
N THR A 197 -39.86 9.68 -13.27
CA THR A 197 -39.81 10.32 -11.94
C THR A 197 -38.60 9.97 -11.09
N HIS A 198 -37.98 8.81 -11.32
CA HIS A 198 -36.80 8.37 -10.56
C HIS A 198 -35.78 7.72 -11.49
N ASN A 199 -34.51 8.07 -11.31
CA ASN A 199 -33.39 7.50 -12.03
C ASN A 199 -32.40 6.91 -11.04
N TYR A 200 -31.90 5.72 -11.34
CA TYR A 200 -30.95 4.97 -10.52
C TYR A 200 -29.82 4.46 -11.39
N LEU A 201 -28.67 4.21 -10.76
CA LEU A 201 -27.57 3.48 -11.37
C LEU A 201 -27.57 2.06 -10.78
N SER A 202 -27.82 1.05 -11.63
CA SER A 202 -27.64 -0.35 -11.25
C SER A 202 -26.24 -0.78 -11.67
N VAL A 203 -25.36 -0.95 -10.69
CA VAL A 203 -23.95 -1.29 -10.93
C VAL A 203 -23.82 -2.81 -10.85
N ALA A 204 -23.84 -3.46 -12.01
CA ALA A 204 -23.38 -4.83 -12.16
C ALA A 204 -22.28 -4.78 -13.21
N LEU A 205 -21.06 -5.21 -12.84
CA LEU A 205 -19.90 -5.34 -13.74
C LEU A 205 -20.38 -5.86 -15.11
N ALA A 206 -20.30 -4.99 -16.11
CA ALA A 206 -21.06 -5.14 -17.35
C ALA A 206 -20.62 -6.36 -18.15
N GLY A 207 -21.47 -7.40 -18.13
CA GLY A 207 -21.95 -8.11 -19.32
C GLY A 207 -20.96 -8.80 -20.26
N SER A 208 -19.67 -8.96 -19.94
CA SER A 208 -18.71 -9.67 -20.80
C SER A 208 -17.77 -10.59 -20.03
N ASN A 209 -17.58 -11.79 -20.58
CA ASN A 209 -16.54 -12.75 -20.15
C ASN A 209 -15.23 -12.58 -20.96
N ASN A 210 -15.20 -11.61 -21.88
CA ASN A 210 -14.05 -11.27 -22.70
C ASN A 210 -13.34 -10.05 -22.09
N GLU A 211 -12.05 -10.20 -21.81
CA GLU A 211 -11.17 -9.13 -21.31
C GLU A 211 -11.07 -7.95 -22.30
N HIS A 212 -11.48 -8.18 -23.56
CA HIS A 212 -11.59 -7.19 -24.62
C HIS A 212 -12.93 -7.33 -25.37
N THR A 213 -13.95 -6.54 -25.02
CA THR A 213 -15.07 -6.27 -25.93
C THR A 213 -14.77 -5.03 -26.74
N THR A 214 -14.86 -5.13 -28.06
CA THR A 214 -14.81 -3.96 -28.93
C THR A 214 -16.01 -3.04 -28.64
N PRO A 215 -15.86 -1.71 -28.78
CA PRO A 215 -17.00 -0.80 -28.73
C PRO A 215 -18.12 -1.27 -29.69
N ASP A 216 -19.37 -1.21 -29.24
CA ASP A 216 -20.61 -1.50 -30.00
C ASP A 216 -21.00 -2.96 -30.32
N GLU A 217 -20.39 -3.97 -29.71
CA GLU A 217 -20.80 -5.37 -29.94
C GLU A 217 -21.86 -5.86 -28.93
N TYR A 218 -23.11 -5.41 -29.08
CA TYR A 218 -24.27 -6.02 -28.41
C TYR A 218 -25.15 -6.77 -29.41
N ARG A 219 -25.44 -8.05 -29.15
CA ARG A 219 -26.45 -8.85 -29.86
C ARG A 219 -27.49 -9.39 -28.88
N GLU A 220 -28.73 -8.88 -28.97
CA GLU A 220 -29.89 -9.51 -28.34
C GLU A 220 -30.22 -10.81 -29.07
N SER A 221 -29.90 -11.94 -28.44
CA SER A 221 -30.53 -13.23 -28.76
C SER A 221 -31.85 -13.32 -27.98
N TYR A 222 -32.96 -12.83 -28.56
CA TYR A 222 -34.29 -13.20 -28.08
C TYR A 222 -34.54 -14.67 -28.42
N GLY A 223 -34.57 -15.52 -27.40
CA GLY A 223 -35.15 -16.84 -27.52
C GLY A 223 -36.64 -16.71 -27.81
N SER A 224 -37.07 -17.16 -28.99
CA SER A 224 -38.48 -17.28 -29.36
C SER A 224 -39.17 -18.35 -28.50
N VAL A 225 -40.17 -17.97 -27.72
CA VAL A 225 -41.15 -18.91 -27.16
C VAL A 225 -42.24 -19.13 -28.19
N THR A 226 -42.26 -20.31 -28.81
CA THR A 226 -43.39 -20.75 -29.62
C THR A 226 -44.50 -21.20 -28.68
N LYS A 227 -45.67 -20.58 -28.78
CA LYS A 227 -46.90 -21.03 -28.11
C LYS A 227 -47.52 -22.13 -28.98
N ASN A 228 -47.74 -23.30 -28.39
CA ASN A 228 -48.54 -24.37 -29.01
C ASN A 228 -50.02 -23.97 -28.99
N ASP A 229 -50.69 -24.17 -30.12
CA ASP A 229 -52.10 -24.56 -30.18
C ASP A 229 -52.16 -26.00 -30.72
#